data_AF-A0AAV8XC04-F1
#
_entry.id   AF-A0AAV8XC04-F1
#
_cell.length_a   1.000
_cell.length_b   1.000
_cell.length_c   1.000
_cell.angle_alpha   90.00
_cell.angle_beta   90.00
_cell.angle_gamma   90.00
#
_symmetry.space_group_name_H-M   'P 1'
#
loop_
_entity.id
_entity.type
_entity.pdbx_description
1 polymer ?
#
loop_
_entity_poly.entity_id
_entity_poly.type
_entity_poly.pdbx_seq_one_letter_code
_entity_poly.pdbx_strand_id
1 'polypeptide(L)'
;MPKLKQLEKCKHPNSRKTKALTKQMKRQTTREKIKLSSNIKLNILGEKIVWFRDHLDPEWTTCSPKQVQDLILQYLSRFNAELEQIRLKHSIGNRKKRQHASREDIIHMTIESEKRRIHYMWLR
;
A
#
# COMPACT_ATOMS: atom_id res chain seq x y z
N MET A 1 17.25 6.09 -16.76
CA MET A 1 18.10 7.29 -16.96
C MET A 1 18.71 7.28 -18.36
N PRO A 2 18.93 8.44 -19.01
CA PRO A 2 19.55 8.49 -20.33
C PRO A 2 20.96 7.95 -20.24
N LYS A 3 21.39 7.19 -21.25
CA LYS A 3 22.80 6.80 -21.37
C LYS A 3 23.63 8.08 -21.53
N LEU A 4 24.75 8.20 -20.81
CA LEU A 4 25.62 9.40 -20.82
C LEU A 4 25.96 9.87 -22.25
N LYS A 5 26.21 8.92 -23.16
CA LYS A 5 26.45 9.15 -24.60
C LYS A 5 25.32 9.88 -25.35
N GLN A 6 24.08 9.87 -24.83
CA GLN A 6 22.94 10.58 -25.43
C GLN A 6 22.86 12.03 -24.93
N LEU A 7 23.34 12.31 -23.72
CA LEU A 7 23.38 13.65 -23.14
C LEU A 7 24.49 14.49 -23.77
N GLU A 8 25.66 13.92 -24.04
CA GLU A 8 26.77 14.59 -24.76
C GLU A 8 26.36 15.13 -26.13
N LYS A 9 25.38 14.49 -26.76
CA LYS A 9 24.85 14.90 -28.07
C LYS A 9 23.88 16.09 -27.97
N CYS A 10 23.46 16.49 -26.78
CA CYS A 10 22.52 17.57 -26.53
C CYS A 10 23.27 18.89 -26.25
N LYS A 11 23.74 19.56 -27.31
CA LYS A 11 24.57 20.76 -27.21
C LYS A 11 23.85 22.04 -26.76
N HIS A 12 22.52 22.12 -26.93
CA HIS A 12 21.72 23.30 -26.56
C HIS A 12 20.35 22.90 -25.99
N PRO A 13 19.83 23.56 -24.94
CA PRO A 13 18.55 23.20 -24.30
C PRO A 13 17.37 23.16 -25.27
N ASN A 14 17.30 24.13 -26.19
CA ASN A 14 16.20 24.26 -27.14
C ASN A 14 16.40 23.49 -28.46
N SER A 15 17.51 22.77 -28.61
CA SER A 15 17.76 21.95 -29.80
C SER A 15 16.67 20.88 -29.97
N ARG A 16 16.32 20.55 -31.22
CA ARG A 16 15.40 19.44 -31.55
C ARG A 16 15.80 18.15 -30.84
N LYS A 17 17.11 17.87 -30.75
CA LYS A 17 17.64 16.65 -30.15
C LYS A 17 17.40 16.60 -28.64
N THR A 18 17.65 17.71 -27.95
CA THR A 18 17.40 17.85 -26.52
C THR A 18 15.90 17.75 -26.20
N LYS A 19 15.05 18.43 -26.99
CA LYS A 19 13.59 18.34 -26.85
C LYS A 19 13.07 16.91 -27.07
N ALA A 20 13.59 16.19 -28.06
CA ALA A 20 13.22 14.80 -28.32
C ALA A 20 13.63 13.89 -27.15
N LEU A 21 14.85 14.04 -26.62
CA LEU A 21 15.33 13.29 -25.46
C LEU A 21 14.45 13.54 -24.22
N THR A 22 14.15 14.81 -23.91
CA THR A 22 13.27 15.17 -22.80
C THR A 22 11.88 14.56 -22.95
N LYS A 23 11.31 14.56 -24.17
CA LYS A 23 10.01 13.93 -24.45
C LYS A 23 10.05 12.41 -24.22
N GLN A 24 11.13 11.76 -24.65
CA GLN A 24 11.33 10.33 -24.41
C GLN A 24 11.46 10.02 -22.92
N MET A 25 12.26 10.79 -22.18
CA MET A 25 12.42 10.64 -20.73
C MET A 25 11.09 10.80 -20.00
N LYS A 26 10.32 11.86 -20.31
CA LYS A 26 9.00 12.07 -19.71
C LYS A 26 8.08 10.86 -19.93
N ARG A 27 8.03 10.34 -21.16
CA ARG A 27 7.25 9.13 -21.48
C ARG A 27 7.71 7.92 -20.66
N GLN A 28 9.02 7.71 -20.56
CA GLN A 28 9.58 6.61 -19.78
C GLN A 28 9.25 6.74 -18.28
N THR A 29 9.46 7.92 -17.69
CA THR A 29 9.11 8.18 -16.28
C THR A 29 7.62 7.99 -16.02
N THR A 30 6.74 8.43 -16.91
CA THR A 30 5.29 8.18 -16.77
C THR A 30 4.98 6.68 -16.80
N ARG A 31 5.59 5.92 -17.73
CA ARG A 31 5.42 4.46 -17.80
C ARG A 31 5.93 3.77 -16.53
N GLU A 32 7.10 4.16 -16.04
CA GLU A 32 7.68 3.62 -14.81
C GLU A 32 6.80 3.93 -13.59
N LYS A 33 6.22 5.13 -13.50
CA LYS A 33 5.26 5.51 -12.45
C LYS A 33 4.00 4.63 -12.48
N ILE A 34 3.44 4.39 -13.66
CA ILE A 34 2.27 3.52 -13.82
C ILE A 34 2.63 2.08 -13.44
N LYS A 35 3.78 1.57 -13.88
CA LYS A 35 4.26 0.24 -13.52
C LYS A 35 4.43 0.10 -12.01
N LEU A 36 5.05 1.10 -11.38
CA LEU A 36 5.25 1.12 -9.92
C LEU A 36 3.92 1.12 -9.17
N SER A 37 2.96 1.96 -9.57
CA SER A 37 1.66 2.02 -8.89
C SER A 37 0.87 0.72 -9.04
N SER A 38 0.91 0.09 -10.22
CA SER A 38 0.33 -1.25 -10.43
C SER A 38 1.01 -2.31 -9.56
N ASN A 39 2.34 -2.32 -9.51
CA ASN A 39 3.09 -3.27 -8.68
C ASN A 39 2.79 -3.09 -7.19
N ILE A 40 2.66 -1.85 -6.70
CA ILE A 40 2.29 -1.57 -5.31
C ILE A 40 0.90 -2.17 -5.00
N LYS A 41 -0.08 -1.99 -5.90
CA LYS A 41 -1.42 -2.57 -5.72
C LYS A 41 -1.38 -4.10 -5.66
N LEU A 42 -0.63 -4.73 -6.55
CA LEU A 42 -0.45 -6.19 -6.57
C LEU A 42 0.28 -6.67 -5.31
N ASN A 43 1.27 -5.93 -4.83
CA ASN A 43 2.00 -6.26 -3.62
C ASN A 43 1.08 -6.22 -2.39
N ILE A 44 0.26 -5.17 -2.24
CA ILE A 44 -0.72 -5.06 -1.15
C ILE A 44 -1.71 -6.22 -1.19
N LEU A 45 -2.18 -6.60 -2.39
CA LEU A 45 -3.04 -7.78 -2.54
C LEU A 45 -2.31 -9.08 -2.16
N GLY A 46 -1.06 -9.23 -2.58
CA GLY A 46 -0.22 -10.37 -2.26
C GLY A 46 0.02 -10.53 -0.76
N GLU A 47 0.40 -9.45 -0.08
CA GLU A 47 0.57 -9.42 1.38
C GLU A 47 -0.73 -9.81 2.10
N LYS A 48 -1.88 -9.35 1.60
CA LYS A 48 -3.18 -9.76 2.13
C LYS A 48 -3.44 -11.25 1.95
N ILE A 49 -3.21 -11.79 0.76
CA ILE A 49 -3.40 -13.22 0.47
C ILE A 49 -2.48 -14.06 1.34
N VAL A 50 -1.21 -13.65 1.48
CA VAL A 50 -0.22 -14.30 2.35
C VAL A 50 -0.70 -14.31 3.79
N TRP A 51 -1.20 -13.18 4.30
CA TRP A 51 -1.75 -13.12 5.65
C TRP A 51 -2.86 -14.16 5.83
N PHE A 52 -3.84 -14.23 4.92
CA PHE A 52 -4.91 -15.23 5.04
C PHE A 52 -4.40 -16.66 4.93
N ARG A 53 -3.47 -16.94 4.01
CA ARG A 53 -2.83 -18.26 3.89
C ARG A 53 -2.19 -18.69 5.21
N ASP A 54 -1.45 -17.80 5.85
CA ASP A 54 -0.68 -18.13 7.06
C ASP A 54 -1.58 -18.26 8.32
N HIS A 55 -2.82 -17.77 8.25
CA HIS A 55 -3.80 -17.86 9.34
C HIS A 55 -4.94 -18.85 9.05
N LEU A 56 -4.94 -19.48 7.87
CA LEU A 56 -5.82 -20.60 7.56
C LEU A 56 -5.30 -21.84 8.28
N ASP A 57 -6.21 -22.57 8.91
CA ASP A 57 -5.90 -23.86 9.49
C ASP A 57 -5.66 -24.88 8.36
N PRO A 58 -4.48 -25.54 8.32
CA PRO A 58 -4.15 -26.50 7.27
C PRO A 58 -5.08 -27.72 7.24
N GLU A 59 -5.77 -28.01 8.33
CA GLU A 59 -6.71 -29.14 8.42
C GLU A 59 -8.09 -28.81 7.82
N TRP A 60 -8.37 -27.54 7.52
CA TRP A 60 -9.65 -27.15 6.94
C TRP A 60 -9.77 -27.59 5.48
N THR A 61 -10.53 -28.65 5.26
CA THR A 61 -10.91 -29.09 3.92
C THR A 61 -12.01 -28.20 3.33
N THR A 62 -12.89 -27.67 4.18
CA THR A 62 -13.94 -26.71 3.83
C THR A 62 -14.04 -25.63 4.90
N CYS A 63 -14.41 -24.41 4.47
CA CYS A 63 -14.50 -23.26 5.36
C CYS A 63 -15.97 -22.95 5.64
N SER A 64 -16.42 -23.15 6.88
CA SER A 64 -17.77 -22.75 7.29
C SER A 64 -17.93 -21.23 7.29
N PRO A 65 -19.15 -20.70 7.11
CA PRO A 65 -19.39 -19.25 7.16
C PRO A 65 -18.88 -18.60 8.46
N LYS A 66 -18.98 -19.31 9.59
CA LYS A 66 -18.51 -18.84 10.89
C LYS A 66 -16.98 -18.74 10.95
N GLN A 67 -16.27 -19.76 10.46
CA GLN A 67 -14.80 -19.73 10.36
C GLN A 67 -14.30 -18.60 9.47
N VAL A 68 -14.97 -18.37 8.33
CA VAL A 68 -14.65 -17.23 7.45
C VAL A 68 -14.87 -15.90 8.16
N GLN A 69 -15.99 -15.75 8.88
CA GLN A 69 -16.27 -14.55 9.66
C GLN A 69 -15.18 -14.30 10.72
N ASP A 70 -14.80 -15.34 11.46
CA ASP A 70 -13.79 -15.23 12.52
C ASP A 70 -12.41 -14.88 11.94
N LEU A 71 -12.02 -15.46 10.80
CA LEU A 71 -10.80 -15.07 10.08
C LEU A 71 -10.84 -13.61 9.61
N ILE A 72 -11.97 -13.14 9.10
CA ILE A 72 -12.13 -11.74 8.69
C ILE A 72 -11.97 -10.81 9.89
N LEU A 73 -12.55 -11.17 11.05
CA LEU A 73 -12.41 -10.39 12.28
C LEU A 73 -10.96 -10.36 12.77
N GLN A 74 -10.26 -11.49 12.73
CA GLN A 74 -8.83 -11.57 13.04
C GLN A 74 -7.99 -10.70 12.09
N TYR A 75 -8.30 -10.71 10.79
CA TYR A 75 -7.63 -9.86 9.82
C TYR A 75 -7.84 -8.38 10.15
N LEU A 76 -9.06 -7.96 10.49
CA LEU A 76 -9.35 -6.58 10.84
C LEU A 76 -8.70 -6.15 12.17
N SER A 77 -8.54 -7.07 13.12
CA SER A 77 -7.92 -6.80 14.42
C SER A 77 -6.39 -6.86 14.41
N ARG A 78 -5.76 -7.23 13.29
CA ARG A 78 -4.28 -7.37 13.17
C ARG A 78 -3.48 -6.13 13.58
N PHE A 79 -4.08 -4.94 13.49
CA PHE A 79 -3.44 -3.69 13.87
C PHE A 79 -3.69 -3.27 15.32
N ASN A 80 -4.50 -4.02 16.09
CA ASN A 80 -4.89 -3.62 17.44
C ASN A 80 -3.68 -3.45 18.37
N ALA A 81 -2.70 -4.35 18.30
CA ALA A 81 -1.49 -4.25 19.10
C ALA A 81 -0.66 -2.99 18.76
N GLU A 82 -0.55 -2.67 17.47
CA GLU A 82 0.15 -1.47 17.00
C GLU A 82 -0.58 -0.18 17.44
N LEU A 83 -1.91 -0.15 17.29
CA LEU A 83 -2.75 0.97 17.72
C LEU A 83 -2.68 1.17 19.24
N GLU A 84 -2.70 0.09 20.03
CA GLU A 84 -2.58 0.20 21.49
C GLU A 84 -1.21 0.72 21.91
N GLN A 85 -0.14 0.29 21.24
CA GLN A 85 1.19 0.84 21.49
C GLN A 85 1.27 2.34 21.16
N ILE A 86 0.64 2.78 20.07
CA ILE A 86 0.55 4.20 19.72
C ILE A 86 -0.24 4.96 20.79
N ARG A 87 -1.38 4.42 21.23
CA ARG A 87 -2.24 4.99 22.27
C ARG A 87 -1.49 5.18 23.59
N LEU A 88 -0.73 4.18 24.03
CA LEU A 88 0.10 4.25 25.24
C LEU A 88 1.21 5.30 25.13
N LYS A 89 1.82 5.46 23.96
CA LYS A 89 2.82 6.52 23.75
C LYS A 89 2.21 7.92 23.80
N HIS A 90 0.97 8.07 23.36
CA HIS A 90 0.26 9.35 23.45
C HIS A 90 -0.19 9.68 24.87
N SER A 91 -0.52 8.68 25.69
CA SER A 91 -0.90 8.90 27.08
C SER A 91 0.28 9.30 27.98
N ILE A 92 1.52 9.02 27.55
CA ILE A 92 2.73 9.34 28.29
C ILE A 92 3.33 10.68 27.81
N GLY A 93 2.98 11.76 28.51
CA GLY A 93 3.66 13.06 28.40
C GLY A 93 2.77 14.18 27.86
N ASN A 94 2.46 15.15 28.71
CA ASN A 94 1.50 16.25 28.46
C ASN A 94 1.89 17.25 27.34
N ARG A 95 3.03 17.08 26.64
CA ARG A 95 3.58 18.09 25.71
C ARG A 95 4.33 17.53 24.49
N LYS A 96 3.86 16.43 23.88
CA LYS A 96 4.44 15.94 22.60
C LYS A 96 3.40 15.92 21.50
N LYS A 97 3.80 16.37 20.30
CA LYS A 97 3.04 16.24 19.04
C LYS A 97 2.60 14.78 18.85
N ARG A 98 1.47 14.54 18.16
CA ARG A 98 0.89 13.19 17.85
C ARG A 98 1.92 12.30 17.14
N GLN A 99 2.80 11.65 17.91
CA GLN A 99 3.89 10.83 17.41
C GLN A 99 3.25 9.63 16.69
N HIS A 100 3.75 9.26 15.50
CA HIS A 100 3.15 8.20 14.68
C HIS A 100 1.78 8.52 14.06
N ALA A 101 1.33 9.79 14.04
CA ALA A 101 0.05 10.19 13.44
C ALA A 101 -0.16 9.65 12.00
N SER A 102 0.85 9.76 11.14
CA SER A 102 0.74 9.30 9.75
C SER A 102 0.46 7.79 9.65
N ARG A 103 1.09 6.98 10.50
CA ARG A 103 0.90 5.53 10.51
C ARG A 103 -0.47 5.16 11.08
N GLU A 104 -0.85 5.81 12.17
CA GLU A 104 -2.17 5.67 12.80
C GLU A 104 -3.29 6.00 11.80
N ASP A 105 -3.20 7.12 11.09
CA ASP A 105 -4.20 7.56 10.10
C ASP A 105 -4.29 6.55 8.93
N ILE A 106 -3.15 6.03 8.46
CA ILE A 106 -3.12 4.97 7.42
C ILE A 106 -3.81 3.70 7.90
N ILE A 107 -3.57 3.27 9.15
CA ILE A 107 -4.21 2.09 9.73
C ILE A 107 -5.73 2.29 9.79
N HIS A 108 -6.19 3.42 10.32
CA HIS A 108 -7.62 3.73 10.41
C HIS A 108 -8.28 3.74 9.03
N MET A 109 -7.70 4.45 8.06
CA MET A 109 -8.21 4.49 6.69
C MET A 109 -8.26 3.10 6.04
N THR A 110 -7.27 2.24 6.32
CA THR A 110 -7.22 0.86 5.84
C THR A 110 -8.34 0.02 6.43
N ILE A 111 -8.53 0.08 7.76
CA ILE A 111 -9.60 -0.65 8.46
C ILE A 111 -10.98 -0.23 7.95
N GLU A 112 -11.23 1.07 7.82
CA GLU A 112 -12.52 1.60 7.32
C GLU A 112 -12.80 1.15 5.89
N SER A 113 -11.79 1.18 5.03
CA SER A 113 -11.93 0.75 3.63
C SER A 113 -12.21 -0.75 3.52
N GLU A 114 -11.57 -1.58 4.34
CA GLU A 114 -11.84 -3.01 4.39
C GLU A 114 -13.25 -3.31 4.95
N LYS A 115 -13.65 -2.63 6.03
CA LYS A 115 -15.01 -2.77 6.59
C LYS A 115 -16.09 -2.42 5.57
N ARG A 116 -15.91 -1.32 4.82
CA ARG A 116 -16.82 -0.94 3.72
C ARG A 116 -16.86 -2.04 2.65
N ARG A 117 -15.71 -2.54 2.21
CA ARG A 117 -15.64 -3.58 1.17
C ARG A 117 -16.33 -4.88 1.62
N ILE A 118 -16.11 -5.28 2.86
CA ILE A 118 -16.79 -6.45 3.45
C ILE A 118 -18.29 -6.20 3.50
N HIS A 119 -18.73 -5.05 4.02
CA HIS A 119 -20.14 -4.69 4.08
C HIS A 119 -20.83 -4.77 2.70
N TYR A 120 -20.22 -4.21 1.64
CA TYR A 120 -20.75 -4.31 0.28
C TYR A 120 -20.79 -5.75 -0.24
N MET A 121 -19.87 -6.61 0.17
CA MET A 121 -19.87 -8.02 -0.20
C MET A 121 -21.04 -8.78 0.44
N TRP A 122 -21.44 -8.42 1.66
CA TRP A 122 -22.58 -9.04 2.36
C TRP A 122 -23.96 -8.58 1.86
N LEU A 123 -24.02 -7.42 1.19
CA LEU A 123 -25.26 -6.89 0.61
C LEU A 123 -25.58 -7.45 -0.78
N ARG A 124 -24.70 -8.26 -1.34
CA ARG A 124 -24.82 -8.84 -2.68
C ARG A 124 -25.13 -10.32 -2.59
#